data_AF-A0A7S0UJ10-F1
#
_entry.id   AF-A0A7S0UJ10-F1
#
_cell.length_a   1.000
_cell.length_b   1.000
_cell.length_c   1.000
_cell.angle_alpha   90.00
_cell.angle_beta   90.00
_cell.angle_gamma   90.00
#
_symmetry.space_group_name_H-M   'P 1'
#
loop_
_entity.id
_entity.type
_entity.pdbx_description
1 polymer ?
#
loop_
_entity_poly.entity_id
_entity_poly.type
_entity_poly.pdbx_seq_one_letter_code
_entity_poly.pdbx_strand_id
1 'polypeptide(L)'
;LTDDPEFNAFGSCETSQENGGGSNSCTYVSLKQRIPTYSKYGFIIGLGAKEYSVIGNSLRKGDLKGAVPYLLTEPSQPPPPSVDALLKMVLFASGMLTSPNYSGPSKRLLVARFYANEVGFAVEEIKDAIDAQDQQRAIAAWEFGKDSWNSYFQIVNDSISVKVGDKFEPIV
;
A
#
# COMPACT_ATOMS: atom_id res chain seq x y z
N LEU A 1 32.55 4.74 -2.43
CA LEU A 1 32.34 3.40 -1.83
C LEU A 1 30.86 3.20 -1.45
N THR A 2 29.90 3.58 -2.31
CA THR A 2 28.47 3.61 -1.92
C THR A 2 27.48 3.41 -3.09
N ASP A 3 27.91 2.80 -4.18
CA ASP A 3 27.05 2.29 -5.26
C ASP A 3 27.86 1.20 -5.98
N ASP A 4 28.11 0.09 -5.29
CA ASP A 4 28.68 -1.11 -5.92
C ASP A 4 27.52 -1.97 -6.46
N PRO A 5 27.39 -2.14 -7.78
CA PRO A 5 26.30 -2.86 -8.40
C PRO A 5 26.32 -4.38 -8.13
N GLU A 6 27.33 -4.92 -7.44
CA GLU A 6 27.35 -6.32 -7.01
C GLU A 6 26.37 -6.62 -5.86
N PHE A 7 25.86 -5.61 -5.15
CA PHE A 7 24.98 -5.82 -3.99
C PHE A 7 23.71 -4.99 -4.08
N ASN A 8 22.57 -5.66 -4.24
CA ASN A 8 21.26 -5.03 -4.09
C ASN A 8 21.00 -4.68 -2.62
N ALA A 9 20.04 -3.79 -2.36
CA ALA A 9 19.84 -3.25 -1.02
C ALA A 9 19.25 -4.22 0.02
N PHE A 10 19.23 -5.53 -0.29
CA PHE A 10 18.91 -6.63 0.62
C PHE A 10 19.71 -7.94 0.39
N GLY A 11 20.80 -7.96 -0.40
CA GLY A 11 21.63 -9.17 -0.57
C GLY A 11 20.91 -10.43 -1.09
N SER A 12 19.81 -10.34 -1.83
CA SER A 12 19.23 -11.52 -2.50
C SER A 12 18.52 -11.17 -3.81
N CYS A 13 18.87 -11.87 -4.88
CA CYS A 13 18.25 -11.76 -6.19
C CYS A 13 16.95 -12.57 -6.22
N GLU A 14 15.86 -12.00 -6.75
CA GLU A 14 14.71 -12.81 -7.16
C GLU A 14 15.14 -13.61 -8.40
N THR A 15 15.54 -14.87 -8.18
CA THR A 15 15.85 -15.81 -9.27
C THR A 15 14.56 -16.19 -9.96
N SER A 16 14.48 -15.92 -11.26
CA SER A 16 13.42 -16.46 -12.12
C SER A 16 13.78 -17.90 -12.46
N GLN A 17 13.44 -18.82 -11.54
CA GLN A 17 13.32 -20.27 -11.69
C GLN A 17 14.48 -21.15 -12.19
N GLU A 18 14.56 -22.29 -11.49
CA GLU A 18 14.84 -23.65 -11.94
C GLU A 18 15.05 -23.83 -13.46
N ASN A 19 16.24 -24.35 -13.80
CA ASN A 19 16.61 -24.95 -15.09
C ASN A 19 16.75 -23.99 -16.29
N GLY A 20 17.96 -23.44 -16.46
CA GLY A 20 18.50 -23.20 -17.80
C GLY A 20 19.09 -21.81 -18.04
N GLY A 21 20.41 -21.68 -17.86
CA GLY A 21 21.32 -20.99 -18.80
C GLY A 21 21.02 -19.56 -19.27
N GLY A 22 20.26 -18.74 -18.55
CA GLY A 22 19.96 -17.35 -18.92
C GLY A 22 20.56 -16.33 -17.95
N SER A 23 21.18 -15.27 -18.49
CA SER A 23 21.77 -14.13 -17.77
C SER A 23 20.89 -13.62 -16.61
N ASN A 24 21.44 -13.67 -15.39
CA ASN A 24 20.82 -13.18 -14.16
C ASN A 24 20.72 -11.65 -14.16
N SER A 25 19.61 -11.08 -14.61
CA SER A 25 19.32 -9.66 -14.33
C SER A 25 18.72 -9.55 -12.91
N CYS A 26 19.58 -9.43 -11.90
CA CYS A 26 19.10 -9.14 -10.54
C CYS A 26 18.32 -7.80 -10.57
N THR A 27 17.05 -7.84 -10.18
CA THR A 27 16.23 -6.63 -10.03
C THR A 27 16.73 -5.86 -8.81
N TYR A 28 17.09 -4.59 -9.00
CA TYR A 28 17.63 -3.71 -7.96
C TYR A 28 16.89 -2.38 -7.96
N VAL A 29 16.26 -2.05 -6.83
CA VAL A 29 15.70 -0.71 -6.62
C VAL A 29 16.62 0.09 -5.70
N SER A 30 17.24 1.13 -6.27
CA SER A 30 18.27 1.90 -5.57
C SER A 30 17.75 2.69 -4.37
N LEU A 31 18.64 2.97 -3.40
CA LEU A 31 18.33 3.88 -2.30
C LEU A 31 17.96 5.29 -2.79
N LYS A 32 18.61 5.77 -3.87
CA LYS A 32 18.32 7.06 -4.51
C LYS A 32 16.88 7.15 -5.03
N GLN A 33 16.24 6.01 -5.31
CA GLN A 33 14.83 5.94 -5.70
C GLN A 33 13.90 5.71 -4.49
N ARG A 34 14.26 4.79 -3.60
CA ARG A 34 13.39 4.39 -2.47
C ARG A 34 13.26 5.45 -1.38
N ILE A 35 14.35 6.12 -1.01
CA ILE A 35 14.33 7.17 0.03
C ILE A 35 13.36 8.31 -0.35
N PRO A 36 13.48 8.98 -1.51
CA PRO A 36 12.55 10.06 -1.84
C PRO A 36 11.12 9.57 -2.05
N THR A 37 10.93 8.35 -2.57
CA THR A 37 9.59 7.73 -2.67
C THR A 37 8.97 7.58 -1.29
N TYR A 38 9.74 7.08 -0.32
CA TYR A 38 9.28 6.92 1.05
C TYR A 38 8.96 8.27 1.70
N SER A 39 9.86 9.25 1.62
CA SER A 39 9.63 10.58 2.17
C SER A 39 8.40 11.26 1.58
N LYS A 40 8.08 11.01 0.30
CA LYS A 40 6.97 11.67 -0.39
C LYS A 40 5.60 11.06 -0.07
N TYR A 41 5.51 9.74 0.10
CA TYR A 41 4.20 9.07 0.22
C TYR A 41 4.02 8.26 1.51
N GLY A 42 5.09 7.94 2.23
CA GLY A 42 5.01 7.08 3.41
C GLY A 42 4.11 7.65 4.51
N PHE A 43 4.21 8.96 4.77
CA PHE A 43 3.40 9.63 5.79
C PHE A 43 1.90 9.46 5.55
N ILE A 44 1.41 9.78 4.35
CA ILE A 44 -0.02 9.75 4.05
C ILE A 44 -0.57 8.32 3.99
N ILE A 45 0.23 7.35 3.54
CA ILE A 45 -0.13 5.93 3.59
C ILE A 45 -0.31 5.46 5.05
N GLY A 46 0.65 5.81 5.91
CA GLY A 46 0.56 5.47 7.34
C GLY A 46 -0.60 6.15 8.05
N LEU A 47 -0.89 7.41 7.71
CA LEU A 47 -2.05 8.14 8.24
C LEU A 47 -3.37 7.54 7.73
N GLY A 48 -3.45 7.20 6.44
CA GLY A 48 -4.62 6.57 5.84
C GLY A 48 -4.97 5.23 6.51
N ALA A 49 -3.98 4.39 6.81
CA ALA A 49 -4.21 3.15 7.56
C ALA A 49 -4.70 3.37 9.00
N LYS A 50 -4.20 4.41 9.68
CA LYS A 50 -4.71 4.80 11.01
C LYS A 50 -6.17 5.25 10.95
N GLU A 51 -6.52 6.08 9.97
CA GLU A 51 -7.92 6.50 9.77
C GLU A 51 -8.82 5.34 9.34
N TYR A 52 -8.31 4.43 8.52
CA TYR A 52 -9.02 3.20 8.18
C TYR A 52 -9.31 2.36 9.43
N SER A 53 -8.40 2.33 10.40
CA SER A 53 -8.64 1.70 11.71
C SER A 53 -9.76 2.40 12.49
N VAL A 54 -9.82 3.74 12.42
CA VAL A 54 -10.89 4.54 13.05
C VAL A 54 -12.25 4.22 12.43
N ILE A 55 -12.34 4.10 11.10
CA ILE A 55 -13.57 3.67 10.40
C ILE A 55 -14.08 2.35 10.99
N GLY A 56 -13.23 1.33 11.08
CA GLY A 56 -13.64 0.03 11.65
C GLY A 56 -14.13 0.11 13.09
N ASN A 57 -13.49 0.95 13.91
CA ASN A 57 -13.93 1.19 15.28
C ASN A 57 -15.30 1.88 15.35
N SER A 58 -15.57 2.84 14.47
CA SER A 58 -16.88 3.50 14.38
C SER A 58 -17.96 2.51 13.93
N LEU A 59 -17.69 1.74 12.86
CA LEU A 59 -18.63 0.74 12.33
C LEU A 59 -18.96 -0.34 13.36
N ARG A 60 -17.98 -0.86 14.10
CA ARG A 60 -18.22 -1.85 15.17
C ARG A 60 -19.06 -1.32 16.32
N LYS A 61 -19.03 -0.02 16.58
CA LYS A 61 -19.86 0.65 17.61
C LYS A 61 -21.26 0.99 17.12
N GLY A 62 -21.58 0.74 15.84
CA GLY A 62 -22.83 1.17 15.22
C GLY A 62 -22.86 2.65 14.84
N ASP A 63 -21.72 3.34 14.91
CA ASP A 63 -21.62 4.75 14.55
C ASP A 63 -21.27 4.92 13.06
N LEU A 64 -22.27 4.72 12.19
CA LEU A 64 -22.09 4.90 10.75
C LEU A 64 -21.73 6.35 10.39
N LYS A 65 -22.30 7.33 11.10
CA LYS A 65 -22.03 8.76 10.86
C LYS A 65 -20.61 9.15 11.23
N GLY A 66 -20.05 8.54 12.28
CA GLY A 66 -18.67 8.74 12.69
C GLY A 66 -17.63 8.20 11.70
N ALA A 67 -18.01 7.29 10.78
CA ALA A 67 -17.14 6.80 9.72
C ALA A 67 -17.05 7.75 8.51
N VAL A 68 -18.12 8.52 8.24
CA VAL A 68 -18.27 9.36 7.04
C VAL A 68 -17.13 10.38 6.81
N PRO A 69 -16.64 11.11 7.83
CA PRO A 69 -15.56 12.10 7.62
C PRO A 69 -14.25 11.49 7.10
N TYR A 70 -14.07 10.18 7.25
CA TYR A 70 -12.90 9.43 6.79
C TYR A 70 -13.15 8.74 5.44
N LEU A 71 -14.27 8.98 4.77
CA LEU A 71 -14.61 8.31 3.51
C LEU A 71 -14.94 9.30 2.40
N LEU A 72 -15.53 10.45 2.76
CA LEU A 72 -15.99 11.44 1.79
C LEU A 72 -14.99 12.56 1.57
N THR A 73 -14.80 12.92 0.31
CA THR A 73 -14.04 14.10 -0.10
C THR A 73 -15.03 15.24 -0.38
N GLU A 74 -14.97 16.29 0.42
CA GLU A 74 -15.70 17.52 0.12
C GLU A 74 -15.06 18.24 -1.08
N PRO A 75 -15.82 18.79 -2.04
CA PRO A 75 -15.27 19.36 -3.28
C PRO A 75 -14.21 20.47 -3.10
N SER A 76 -14.23 21.16 -1.96
CA SER A 76 -13.32 22.27 -1.62
C SER A 76 -12.20 21.87 -0.66
N GLN A 77 -12.11 20.59 -0.28
CA GLN A 77 -11.13 20.07 0.67
C GLN A 77 -10.28 18.98 0.03
N PRO A 78 -9.04 18.78 0.50
CA PRO A 78 -8.30 17.58 0.15
C PRO A 78 -9.05 16.33 0.60
N PRO A 79 -8.92 15.20 -0.12
CA PRO A 79 -9.48 13.93 0.32
C PRO A 79 -8.97 13.56 1.72
N PRO A 80 -9.80 12.88 2.55
CA PRO A 80 -9.33 12.34 3.82
C PRO A 80 -8.16 11.37 3.57
N PRO A 81 -7.17 11.29 4.47
CA PRO A 81 -5.99 10.44 4.30
C PRO A 81 -6.27 8.99 3.92
N SER A 82 -7.32 8.37 4.46
CA SER A 82 -7.80 7.02 4.06
C SER A 82 -8.08 6.88 2.55
N VAL A 83 -8.56 7.94 1.91
CA VAL A 83 -8.87 8.01 0.46
C VAL A 83 -7.66 8.52 -0.32
N ASP A 84 -6.96 9.56 0.18
CA ASP A 84 -5.76 10.08 -0.50
C ASP A 84 -4.65 9.04 -0.60
N ALA A 85 -4.58 8.16 0.41
CA ALA A 85 -3.61 7.08 0.45
C ALA A 85 -3.75 6.10 -0.73
N LEU A 86 -4.93 5.91 -1.32
CA LEU A 86 -5.13 4.97 -2.44
C LEU A 86 -4.21 5.28 -3.63
N LEU A 87 -4.22 6.54 -4.09
CA LEU A 87 -3.32 6.98 -5.16
C LEU A 87 -1.85 6.86 -4.72
N LYS A 88 -1.58 7.16 -3.45
CA LYS A 88 -0.21 7.21 -2.92
C LYS A 88 0.36 5.82 -2.75
N MET A 89 -0.44 4.81 -2.43
CA MET A 89 -0.07 3.40 -2.43
C MET A 89 0.41 2.97 -3.81
N VAL A 90 -0.34 3.30 -4.87
CA VAL A 90 0.06 2.96 -6.25
C VAL A 90 1.38 3.64 -6.63
N LEU A 91 1.55 4.93 -6.31
CA LEU A 91 2.77 5.67 -6.59
C LEU A 91 3.96 5.17 -5.75
N PHE A 92 3.73 4.83 -4.49
CA PHE A 92 4.73 4.30 -3.59
C PHE A 92 5.19 2.92 -4.05
N ALA A 93 4.28 1.99 -4.31
CA ALA A 93 4.62 0.67 -4.86
C ALA A 93 5.43 0.81 -6.16
N SER A 94 5.05 1.74 -7.04
CA SER A 94 5.80 2.01 -8.28
C SER A 94 7.24 2.45 -8.00
N GLY A 95 7.44 3.42 -7.10
CA GLY A 95 8.77 3.89 -6.76
C GLY A 95 9.59 2.90 -5.92
N MET A 96 8.94 2.01 -5.17
CA MET A 96 9.62 1.05 -4.30
C MET A 96 9.97 -0.27 -4.99
N LEU A 97 9.20 -0.69 -6.00
CA LEU A 97 9.25 -2.04 -6.58
C LEU A 97 9.61 -2.07 -8.07
N THR A 98 9.69 -0.91 -8.74
CA THR A 98 10.13 -0.84 -10.14
C THR A 98 11.64 -0.78 -10.21
N SER A 99 12.23 -1.79 -10.82
CA SER A 99 13.66 -1.84 -11.08
C SER A 99 14.00 -1.12 -12.39
N PRO A 100 14.96 -0.18 -12.42
CA PRO A 100 15.36 0.51 -13.65
C PRO A 100 16.08 -0.39 -14.66
N ASN A 101 16.57 -1.57 -14.23
CA ASN A 101 17.24 -2.55 -15.08
C ASN A 101 16.34 -3.71 -15.55
N TYR A 102 15.03 -3.62 -15.32
CA TYR A 102 14.05 -4.62 -15.76
C TYR A 102 12.92 -3.93 -16.54
N SER A 103 12.66 -4.40 -17.75
CA SER A 103 11.73 -3.75 -18.70
C SER A 103 10.26 -4.10 -18.47
N GLY A 104 9.96 -5.08 -17.61
CA GLY A 104 8.60 -5.50 -17.29
C GLY A 104 8.10 -4.97 -15.93
N PRO A 105 6.79 -5.03 -15.65
CA PRO A 105 6.29 -4.85 -14.29
C PRO A 105 6.70 -6.05 -13.43
N SER A 106 7.29 -5.81 -12.26
CA SER A 106 7.57 -6.89 -11.31
C SER A 106 6.25 -7.51 -10.81
N LYS A 107 6.20 -8.83 -10.61
CA LYS A 107 5.00 -9.51 -10.07
C LYS A 107 4.55 -8.86 -8.76
N ARG A 108 5.50 -8.49 -7.90
CA ARG A 108 5.25 -7.80 -6.64
C ARG A 108 4.60 -6.43 -6.82
N LEU A 109 5.02 -5.64 -7.82
CA LEU A 109 4.37 -4.38 -8.16
C LEU A 109 2.91 -4.60 -8.58
N LEU A 110 2.65 -5.60 -9.42
CA LEU A 110 1.28 -5.92 -9.87
C LEU A 110 0.40 -6.33 -8.69
N VAL A 111 0.89 -7.19 -7.81
CA VAL A 111 0.14 -7.63 -6.61
C VAL A 111 -0.07 -6.47 -5.62
N ALA A 112 0.92 -5.61 -5.41
CA ALA A 112 0.75 -4.42 -4.56
C ALA A 112 -0.33 -3.47 -5.13
N ARG A 113 -0.33 -3.23 -6.45
CA ARG A 113 -1.37 -2.41 -7.10
C ARG A 113 -2.74 -3.06 -7.04
N PHE A 114 -2.81 -4.39 -7.17
CA PHE A 114 -4.04 -5.15 -6.98
C PHE A 114 -4.61 -4.87 -5.59
N TYR A 115 -3.85 -5.07 -4.51
CA TYR A 115 -4.36 -4.81 -3.17
C TYR A 115 -4.70 -3.34 -2.92
N ALA A 116 -3.98 -2.37 -3.51
CA ALA A 116 -4.38 -0.96 -3.43
C ALA A 116 -5.75 -0.71 -4.10
N ASN A 117 -6.06 -1.40 -5.20
CA ASN A 117 -7.38 -1.33 -5.83
C ASN A 117 -8.45 -2.02 -4.97
N GLU A 118 -8.16 -3.18 -4.37
CA GLU A 118 -9.09 -3.87 -3.46
C GLU A 118 -9.45 -3.01 -2.25
N VAL A 119 -8.50 -2.25 -1.69
CA VAL A 119 -8.80 -1.24 -0.66
C VAL A 119 -9.76 -0.17 -1.20
N GLY A 120 -9.55 0.28 -2.44
CA GLY A 120 -10.46 1.23 -3.10
C GLY A 120 -11.89 0.68 -3.23
N PHE A 121 -12.05 -0.57 -3.67
CA PHE A 121 -13.35 -1.23 -3.73
C PHE A 121 -13.99 -1.36 -2.35
N ALA A 122 -13.20 -1.72 -1.33
CA ALA A 122 -13.68 -1.79 0.05
C ALA A 122 -14.19 -0.42 0.54
N VAL A 123 -13.49 0.67 0.24
CA VAL A 123 -13.91 2.03 0.60
C VAL A 123 -15.24 2.39 -0.03
N GLU A 124 -15.44 2.10 -1.32
CA GLU A 124 -16.72 2.36 -2.00
C GLU A 124 -17.85 1.48 -1.44
N GLU A 125 -17.58 0.20 -1.17
CA GLU A 125 -18.56 -0.72 -0.59
C GLU A 125 -18.98 -0.27 0.84
N ILE A 126 -18.05 0.25 1.64
CA ILE A 126 -18.38 0.83 2.96
C ILE A 126 -19.31 2.04 2.79
N LYS A 127 -19.05 2.92 1.81
CA LYS A 127 -19.91 4.09 1.56
C LYS A 127 -21.32 3.66 1.17
N ASP A 128 -21.43 2.75 0.21
CA ASP A 128 -22.73 2.22 -0.25
C ASP A 128 -23.50 1.55 0.89
N ALA A 129 -22.79 0.82 1.76
CA ALA A 129 -23.39 0.19 2.94
C ALA A 129 -23.86 1.22 3.99
N ILE A 130 -23.09 2.30 4.21
CA ILE A 130 -23.49 3.41 5.08
C ILE A 130 -24.76 4.09 4.54
N ASP A 131 -24.82 4.37 3.24
CA ASP A 131 -25.98 4.98 2.59
C ASP A 131 -27.23 4.08 2.70
N ALA A 132 -27.04 2.76 2.60
CA ALA A 132 -28.09 1.76 2.83
C ALA A 132 -28.43 1.52 4.31
N GLN A 133 -27.71 2.17 5.25
CA GLN A 133 -27.80 1.92 6.70
C GLN A 133 -27.53 0.44 7.08
N ASP A 134 -26.72 -0.27 6.30
CA ASP A 134 -26.36 -1.66 6.51
C ASP A 134 -25.00 -1.76 7.21
N GLN A 135 -25.05 -1.79 8.55
CA GLN A 135 -23.85 -1.88 9.38
C GLN A 135 -23.07 -3.19 9.15
N GLN A 136 -23.75 -4.32 8.93
CA GLN A 136 -23.08 -5.61 8.80
C GLN A 136 -22.29 -5.66 7.49
N ARG A 137 -22.89 -5.18 6.40
CA ARG A 137 -22.22 -5.05 5.10
C ARG A 137 -21.02 -4.10 5.21
N ALA A 138 -21.17 -2.97 5.90
CA ALA A 138 -20.07 -2.03 6.11
C ALA A 138 -18.90 -2.66 6.88
N ILE A 139 -19.19 -3.45 7.93
CA ILE A 139 -18.15 -4.16 8.70
C ILE A 139 -17.45 -5.20 7.82
N ALA A 140 -18.20 -6.00 7.06
CA ALA A 140 -17.61 -7.01 6.17
C ALA A 140 -16.71 -6.39 5.10
N ALA A 141 -17.14 -5.27 4.50
CA ALA A 141 -16.35 -4.51 3.54
C ALA A 141 -15.07 -3.93 4.19
N TRP A 142 -15.19 -3.44 5.43
CA TRP A 142 -14.03 -2.97 6.19
C TRP A 142 -13.03 -4.08 6.50
N GLU A 143 -13.49 -5.27 6.89
CA GLU A 143 -12.61 -6.42 7.14
C GLU A 143 -11.85 -6.84 5.88
N PHE A 144 -12.54 -6.88 4.75
CA PHE A 144 -11.94 -7.14 3.45
C PHE A 144 -10.87 -6.09 3.07
N GLY A 145 -11.16 -4.80 3.25
CA GLY A 145 -10.19 -3.75 2.97
C GLY A 145 -9.02 -3.74 3.96
N LYS A 146 -9.23 -4.10 5.23
CA LYS A 146 -8.16 -4.30 6.23
C LYS A 146 -7.19 -5.39 5.78
N ASP A 147 -7.70 -6.52 5.32
CA ASP A 147 -6.87 -7.62 4.84
C ASP A 147 -6.08 -7.22 3.59
N SER A 148 -6.69 -6.40 2.72
CA SER A 148 -6.02 -5.82 1.55
C SER A 148 -4.91 -4.82 1.92
N TRP A 149 -5.15 -3.93 2.90
CA TRP A 149 -4.12 -3.05 3.47
C TRP A 149 -2.93 -3.84 4.02
N ASN A 150 -3.21 -4.85 4.84
CA ASN A 150 -2.19 -5.66 5.47
C ASN A 150 -1.37 -6.46 4.44
N SER A 151 -2.04 -6.98 3.41
CA SER A 151 -1.39 -7.68 2.29
C SER A 151 -0.51 -6.73 1.46
N TYR A 152 -0.97 -5.50 1.22
CA TYR A 152 -0.16 -4.45 0.61
C TYR A 152 1.09 -4.14 1.45
N PHE A 153 0.95 -3.97 2.77
CA PHE A 153 2.07 -3.69 3.67
C PHE A 153 3.10 -4.80 3.70
N GLN A 154 2.69 -6.07 3.71
CA GLN A 154 3.62 -7.20 3.62
C GLN A 154 4.53 -7.07 2.39
N ILE A 155 3.99 -6.72 1.23
CA ILE A 155 4.75 -6.64 -0.03
C ILE A 155 5.75 -5.48 0.00
N VAL A 156 5.32 -4.30 0.43
CA VAL A 156 6.14 -3.09 0.33
C VAL A 156 7.13 -2.93 1.51
N ASN A 157 6.82 -3.50 2.67
CA ASN A 157 7.70 -3.46 3.84
C ASN A 157 9.02 -4.19 3.62
N ASP A 158 9.03 -5.22 2.78
CA ASP A 158 10.26 -5.87 2.33
C ASP A 158 11.21 -4.92 1.60
N SER A 159 10.66 -3.88 0.96
CA SER A 159 11.46 -2.86 0.27
C SER A 159 11.83 -1.69 1.18
N ILE A 160 11.41 -1.68 2.45
CA ILE A 160 11.73 -0.66 3.44
C ILE A 160 12.80 -1.20 4.40
N SER A 161 14.03 -0.75 4.20
CA SER A 161 15.14 -0.98 5.14
C SER A 161 15.22 0.18 6.14
N VAL A 162 15.98 0.01 7.22
CA VAL A 162 16.30 1.08 8.20
C VAL A 162 16.92 2.35 7.58
N LYS A 163 17.50 2.27 6.37
CA LYS A 163 18.03 3.43 5.63
C LYS A 163 16.96 4.18 4.81
N VAL A 164 15.80 3.56 4.60
CA VAL A 164 14.70 4.09 3.80
C VAL A 164 13.64 4.73 4.70
N GLY A 165 13.26 4.03 5.77
CA GLY A 165 12.25 4.48 6.70
C GLY A 165 11.79 3.36 7.63
N ASP A 166 10.71 3.62 8.35
CA ASP A 166 10.06 2.65 9.20
C ASP A 166 9.08 1.79 8.40
N LYS A 167 8.92 0.53 8.79
CA LYS A 167 7.92 -0.35 8.17
C LYS A 167 6.52 0.12 8.57
N PHE A 168 5.55 -0.11 7.69
CA PHE A 168 4.16 0.10 8.02
C PHE A 168 3.67 -0.98 8.98
N GLU A 169 2.95 -0.57 10.00
CA GLU A 169 2.31 -1.47 10.95
C GLU A 169 0.99 -2.00 10.39
N PRO A 170 0.66 -3.28 10.63
CA PRO A 170 -0.63 -3.84 10.23
C PRO A 170 -1.78 -3.18 10.99
N ILE A 171 -2.92 -3.05 10.30
CA ILE A 171 -4.19 -2.62 10.89
C ILE A 171 -4.74 -3.78 11.73
N VAL A 172 -5.14 -3.48 12.98
CA VAL A 172 -5.71 -4.42 13.96
C VAL A 172 -7.21 -4.23 14.11
#